data_AF-A0AA43CSJ6-F1
#
_entry.id   AF-A0AA43CSJ6-F1
#
_cell.length_a   1.000
_cell.length_b   1.000
_cell.length_c   1.000
_cell.angle_alpha   90.00
_cell.angle_beta   90.00
_cell.angle_gamma   90.00
#
_symmetry.space_group_name_H-M   'P 1'
#
loop_
_entity.id
_entity.type
_entity.pdbx_description
1 polymer ?
#
loop_
_entity_poly.entity_id
_entity_poly.type
_entity_poly.pdbx_seq_one_letter_code
_entity_poly.pdbx_strand_id
1 'polypeptide(L)'
;MKSTFGYLIVAFAALTFVPGGFGAHAKPVPRPGDVEQGDPWQQAPYDFVFGNHIDTHVQLRLEEEDDAPVSLRGSFYIIFTGGNDSVSGLPLARHPRGASHDERCDIDPITCVVGWDMDGQPGAAKFLYHDGVNGNDHPVWMVNRAEEASAPAPGMVIPQPGYYSHYHWITTTSTDPRAAMVPATCDKNNAGQLQDQAPTAVDEVCDGWFLQIHAVTDFAFEHGGEVIPVRAGEDLRSHLNMVTNYNQTPVVPITPTREGGGH
;
A
#
# COMPACT_ATOMS: atom_id res chain seq x y z
N MET A 1 24.38 -14.05 65.82
CA MET A 1 24.51 -14.00 64.35
C MET A 1 24.08 -12.61 63.89
N LYS A 2 25.04 -11.73 63.57
CA LYS A 2 24.77 -10.39 63.01
C LYS A 2 25.22 -10.43 61.55
N SER A 3 24.26 -10.34 60.64
CA SER A 3 24.51 -10.29 59.19
C SER A 3 24.64 -8.84 58.76
N THR A 4 25.74 -8.50 58.10
CA THR A 4 26.03 -7.17 57.56
C THR A 4 25.70 -7.21 56.06
N PHE A 5 24.69 -6.47 55.63
CA PHE A 5 24.40 -6.26 54.20
C PHE A 5 25.26 -5.09 53.69
N GLY A 6 26.13 -5.38 52.72
CA GLY A 6 26.86 -4.35 51.96
C GLY A 6 26.01 -3.89 50.77
N TYR A 7 25.81 -2.59 50.64
CA TYR A 7 25.20 -1.97 49.46
C TYR A 7 26.27 -1.65 48.42
N LEU A 8 26.08 -2.13 47.20
CA LEU A 8 26.87 -1.78 46.02
C LEU A 8 26.23 -0.53 45.37
N ILE A 9 26.96 0.58 45.34
CA ILE A 9 26.58 1.80 44.62
C ILE A 9 27.14 1.70 43.21
N VAL A 10 26.27 1.63 42.20
CA VAL A 10 26.64 1.73 40.78
C VAL A 10 26.45 3.18 40.35
N ALA A 11 27.54 3.86 40.03
CA ALA A 11 27.52 5.22 39.49
C ALA A 11 27.28 5.16 37.97
N PHE A 12 26.22 5.81 37.50
CA PHE A 12 26.00 6.07 36.07
C PHE A 12 26.73 7.36 35.68
N ALA A 13 27.64 7.26 34.71
CA ALA A 13 28.25 8.42 34.08
C ALA A 13 27.21 9.06 33.12
N ALA A 14 26.87 10.32 33.38
CA ALA A 14 26.05 11.12 32.48
C ALA A 14 26.90 11.53 31.26
N LEU A 15 26.55 10.99 30.09
CA LEU A 15 27.11 11.42 28.81
C LEU A 15 26.38 12.70 28.37
N THR A 16 27.08 13.83 28.40
CA THR A 16 26.57 15.10 27.86
C THR A 16 26.50 15.04 26.35
N PHE A 17 25.28 15.11 25.81
CA PHE A 17 25.01 15.20 24.38
C PHE A 17 25.32 16.63 23.91
N VAL A 18 26.24 16.77 22.95
CA VAL A 18 26.52 18.04 22.27
C VAL A 18 25.65 18.10 21.02
N PRO A 19 24.71 19.07 20.88
CA PRO A 19 23.92 19.21 19.66
C PRO A 19 24.80 19.84 18.57
N GLY A 20 25.29 18.99 17.65
CA GLY A 20 26.05 19.40 16.47
C GLY A 20 25.15 19.61 15.26
N GLY A 21 25.08 20.86 14.80
CA GLY A 21 24.83 21.36 13.44
C GLY A 21 24.03 20.52 12.43
N PHE A 22 22.86 21.05 12.05
CA PHE A 22 22.21 20.78 10.76
C PHE A 22 23.10 21.34 9.63
N GLY A 23 23.90 20.46 9.01
CA GLY A 23 24.77 20.80 7.89
C GLY A 23 24.65 19.76 6.78
N ALA A 24 24.26 20.26 5.60
CA ALA A 24 24.23 19.59 4.30
C ALA A 24 23.24 18.41 4.15
N HIS A 25 22.28 18.59 3.24
CA HIS A 25 21.53 17.51 2.60
C HIS A 25 22.53 16.58 1.90
N ALA A 26 23.05 15.59 2.62
CA ALA A 26 23.65 14.43 2.00
C ALA A 26 22.58 13.84 1.07
N LYS A 27 22.90 13.70 -0.22
CA LYS A 27 22.04 12.92 -1.12
C LYS A 27 21.88 11.53 -0.48
N PRO A 28 20.65 11.02 -0.32
CA PRO A 28 20.44 9.66 0.18
C PRO A 28 21.31 8.70 -0.62
N VAL A 29 22.00 7.79 0.07
CA VAL A 29 22.67 6.67 -0.59
C VAL A 29 21.58 5.86 -1.28
N PRO A 30 21.68 5.60 -2.60
CA PRO A 30 20.65 4.85 -3.30
C PRO A 30 20.44 3.50 -2.61
N ARG A 31 19.22 3.23 -2.14
CA ARG A 31 18.87 1.90 -1.65
C ARG A 31 18.77 0.97 -2.86
N PRO A 32 18.99 -0.35 -2.70
CA PRO A 32 18.66 -1.30 -3.74
C PRO A 32 17.20 -1.09 -4.17
N GLY A 33 16.95 -0.57 -5.39
CA GLY A 33 15.61 -0.20 -5.87
C GLY A 33 15.35 1.31 -6.04
N ASP A 34 16.32 2.20 -5.82
CA ASP A 34 16.17 3.57 -6.31
C ASP A 34 16.34 3.56 -7.84
N VAL A 35 15.25 3.85 -8.56
CA VAL A 35 15.25 3.97 -10.03
C VAL A 35 16.19 5.11 -10.40
N GLU A 36 17.31 4.81 -11.06
CA GLU A 36 18.13 5.86 -11.63
C GLU A 36 17.42 6.43 -12.86
N GLN A 37 17.57 7.74 -13.06
CA GLN A 37 17.01 8.41 -14.23
C GLN A 37 17.52 7.74 -15.51
N GLY A 38 16.58 7.25 -16.35
CA GLY A 38 16.89 6.53 -17.57
C GLY A 38 16.93 5.00 -17.43
N ASP A 39 16.82 4.47 -16.21
CA ASP A 39 16.53 3.04 -16.01
C ASP A 39 15.10 2.76 -16.49
N PRO A 40 14.87 1.69 -17.26
CA PRO A 40 13.53 1.48 -17.78
C PRO A 40 12.62 1.01 -16.65
N TRP A 41 11.46 1.66 -16.53
CA TRP A 41 10.44 1.31 -15.53
C TRP A 41 9.99 -0.16 -15.70
N GLN A 42 9.83 -0.87 -14.57
CA GLN A 42 9.37 -2.27 -14.53
C GLN A 42 10.26 -3.24 -15.31
N GLN A 43 11.53 -3.31 -14.91
CA GLN A 43 12.47 -4.30 -15.42
C GLN A 43 12.94 -5.24 -14.34
N ALA A 44 13.35 -6.45 -14.78
CA ALA A 44 13.90 -7.46 -13.92
C ALA A 44 15.02 -6.87 -13.01
N PRO A 45 15.01 -7.15 -11.71
CA PRO A 45 14.15 -8.14 -11.04
C PRO A 45 12.79 -7.58 -10.56
N TYR A 46 12.43 -6.33 -10.87
CA TYR A 46 11.19 -5.67 -10.47
C TYR A 46 10.20 -5.53 -11.64
N ASP A 47 9.92 -6.64 -12.31
CA ASP A 47 9.04 -6.77 -13.48
C ASP A 47 7.63 -7.30 -13.15
N PHE A 48 7.28 -7.39 -11.86
CA PHE A 48 5.91 -7.69 -11.49
C PHE A 48 5.00 -6.48 -11.73
N VAL A 49 3.87 -6.73 -12.39
CA VAL A 49 2.82 -5.74 -12.65
C VAL A 49 1.45 -6.33 -12.31
N PHE A 50 0.58 -5.52 -11.74
CA PHE A 50 -0.81 -5.91 -11.47
C PHE A 50 -1.69 -5.85 -12.71
N GLY A 51 -1.23 -5.16 -13.76
CA GLY A 51 -1.95 -4.94 -15.00
C GLY A 51 -3.03 -3.84 -14.87
N ASN A 52 -2.85 -2.88 -13.97
CA ASN A 52 -3.79 -1.78 -13.74
C ASN A 52 -3.09 -0.51 -13.21
N HIS A 53 -3.86 0.52 -12.86
CA HIS A 53 -3.34 1.87 -12.55
C HIS A 53 -2.21 1.94 -11.49
N ILE A 54 -2.11 1.00 -10.54
CA ILE A 54 -1.07 1.01 -9.52
C ILE A 54 0.35 0.92 -10.11
N ASP A 55 0.47 0.26 -11.27
CA ASP A 55 1.71 0.01 -11.99
C ASP A 55 2.41 1.32 -12.41
N THR A 56 1.70 2.45 -12.36
CA THR A 56 2.28 3.78 -12.62
C THR A 56 3.21 4.28 -11.51
N HIS A 57 3.13 3.71 -10.30
CA HIS A 57 3.83 4.20 -9.12
C HIS A 57 4.42 3.08 -8.24
N VAL A 58 4.48 1.85 -8.72
CA VAL A 58 5.13 0.73 -8.04
C VAL A 58 6.20 0.05 -8.90
N GLN A 59 7.24 -0.42 -8.22
CA GLN A 59 8.13 -1.46 -8.73
C GLN A 59 8.09 -2.64 -7.79
N LEU A 60 7.84 -3.82 -8.32
CA LEU A 60 7.60 -5.01 -7.54
C LEU A 60 8.31 -6.20 -8.16
N ARG A 61 8.84 -7.04 -7.29
CA ARG A 61 9.44 -8.33 -7.60
C ARG A 61 8.53 -9.41 -7.05
N LEU A 62 8.18 -10.38 -7.91
CA LEU A 62 7.56 -11.61 -7.48
C LEU A 62 8.62 -12.62 -7.00
N GLU A 63 8.35 -13.21 -5.85
CA GLU A 63 9.04 -14.38 -5.34
C GLU A 63 8.10 -15.59 -5.47
N GLU A 64 8.62 -16.68 -6.04
CA GLU A 64 7.88 -17.90 -6.32
C GLU A 64 8.57 -19.11 -5.66
N GLU A 65 7.78 -20.08 -5.22
CA GLU A 65 8.24 -21.39 -4.74
C GLU A 65 7.37 -22.47 -5.39
N ASP A 66 8.00 -23.49 -6.00
CA ASP A 66 7.32 -24.56 -6.74
C ASP A 66 6.27 -24.04 -7.75
N ASP A 67 6.64 -23.02 -8.54
CA ASP A 67 5.79 -22.33 -9.53
C ASP A 67 4.52 -21.68 -8.94
N ALA A 68 4.50 -21.45 -7.62
CA ALA A 68 3.44 -20.74 -6.92
C ALA A 68 3.92 -19.39 -6.39
N PRO A 69 3.13 -18.31 -6.53
CA PRO A 69 3.47 -17.01 -5.96
C PRO A 69 3.48 -17.09 -4.43
N VAL A 70 4.58 -16.68 -3.78
CA VAL A 70 4.71 -16.71 -2.31
C VAL A 70 4.83 -15.32 -1.68
N SER A 71 5.48 -14.38 -2.35
CA SER A 71 5.63 -13.02 -1.83
C SER A 71 5.87 -12.00 -2.94
N LEU A 72 5.47 -10.75 -2.66
CA LEU A 72 5.93 -9.59 -3.41
C LEU A 72 6.90 -8.78 -2.56
N ARG A 73 7.87 -8.14 -3.20
CA ARG A 73 8.72 -7.12 -2.58
C ARG A 73 8.92 -5.94 -3.51
N GLY A 74 8.97 -4.73 -2.97
CA GLY A 74 9.33 -3.58 -3.78
C GLY A 74 9.00 -2.25 -3.12
N SER A 75 8.61 -1.28 -3.94
CA SER A 75 8.54 0.12 -3.50
C SER A 75 7.39 0.87 -4.15
N PHE A 76 6.75 1.74 -3.35
CA PHE A 76 5.86 2.79 -3.84
C PHE A 76 6.67 4.07 -4.04
N TYR A 77 6.48 4.74 -5.18
CA TYR A 77 7.20 5.96 -5.53
C TYR A 77 6.33 7.20 -5.33
N ILE A 78 6.98 8.28 -4.91
CA ILE A 78 6.37 9.59 -4.71
C ILE A 78 7.13 10.68 -5.47
N ILE A 79 6.42 11.76 -5.74
CA ILE A 79 6.96 13.04 -6.21
C ILE A 79 6.68 14.07 -5.13
N PHE A 80 7.71 14.78 -4.66
CA PHE A 80 7.52 15.95 -3.82
C PHE A 80 7.00 17.12 -4.66
N THR A 81 5.93 17.76 -4.21
CA THR A 81 5.28 18.85 -4.97
C THR A 81 6.00 20.19 -4.84
N GLY A 82 7.00 20.27 -3.95
CA GLY A 82 7.77 21.48 -3.64
C GLY A 82 7.13 22.37 -2.56
N GLY A 83 5.95 22.00 -2.05
CA GLY A 83 5.28 22.67 -0.93
C GLY A 83 5.40 21.92 0.40
N ASN A 84 4.84 22.52 1.44
CA ASN A 84 4.68 21.91 2.76
C ASN A 84 3.20 21.97 3.16
N ASP A 85 2.74 20.94 3.86
CA ASP A 85 1.42 20.94 4.48
C ASP A 85 1.40 21.98 5.60
N SER A 86 0.43 22.90 5.52
CA SER A 86 0.28 23.98 6.50
C SER A 86 -0.04 23.50 7.91
N VAL A 87 -0.56 22.27 8.07
CA VAL A 87 -0.97 21.72 9.37
C VAL A 87 0.19 20.97 10.04
N SER A 88 0.79 20.01 9.35
CA SER A 88 1.86 19.16 9.89
C SER A 88 3.27 19.76 9.70
N GLY A 89 3.44 20.71 8.80
CA GLY A 89 4.73 21.27 8.38
C GLY A 89 5.56 20.34 7.50
N LEU A 90 5.07 19.14 7.19
CA LEU A 90 5.78 18.13 6.41
C LEU A 90 5.79 18.47 4.91
N PRO A 91 6.83 18.06 4.16
CA PRO A 91 6.86 18.24 2.71
C PRO A 91 5.71 17.50 2.04
N LEU A 92 5.02 18.15 1.12
CA LEU A 92 3.91 17.56 0.37
C LEU A 92 4.42 16.62 -0.72
N ALA A 93 3.84 15.43 -0.78
CA ALA A 93 4.17 14.41 -1.76
C ALA A 93 2.92 13.69 -2.27
N ARG A 94 2.99 13.11 -3.46
CA ARG A 94 1.92 12.29 -4.06
C ARG A 94 2.51 11.21 -4.96
N HIS A 95 1.72 10.23 -5.37
CA HIS A 95 2.14 9.30 -6.41
C HIS A 95 2.27 10.00 -7.77
N PRO A 96 3.18 9.53 -8.65
CA PRO A 96 3.15 9.86 -10.07
C PRO A 96 1.85 9.36 -10.68
N ARG A 97 1.26 10.16 -11.59
CA ARG A 97 -0.02 9.86 -12.25
C ARG A 97 0.13 9.00 -13.51
N GLY A 98 1.35 8.62 -13.86
CA GLY A 98 1.66 7.80 -15.03
C GLY A 98 1.79 8.58 -16.34
N ALA A 99 1.98 7.83 -17.42
CA ALA A 99 2.34 8.35 -18.74
C ALA A 99 1.33 9.33 -19.34
N SER A 100 0.02 9.19 -19.04
CA SER A 100 -1.02 10.10 -19.52
C SER A 100 -0.87 11.53 -18.99
N HIS A 101 -0.11 11.71 -17.92
CA HIS A 101 0.18 12.99 -17.29
C HIS A 101 1.64 13.42 -17.42
N ASP A 102 2.42 12.74 -18.28
CA ASP A 102 3.86 12.93 -18.40
C ASP A 102 4.61 12.75 -17.07
N GLU A 103 4.09 11.85 -16.22
CA GLU A 103 4.63 11.54 -14.90
C GLU A 103 5.04 10.09 -14.83
N ARG A 104 6.23 9.81 -15.33
CA ARG A 104 6.86 8.50 -15.18
C ARG A 104 8.16 8.66 -14.40
N CYS A 105 8.44 7.72 -13.51
CA CYS A 105 9.63 7.79 -12.68
C CYS A 105 10.94 7.58 -13.44
N ASP A 106 10.87 7.05 -14.66
CA ASP A 106 12.01 6.79 -15.53
C ASP A 106 12.31 7.92 -16.53
N ILE A 107 11.51 9.00 -16.56
CA ILE A 107 11.68 10.09 -17.54
C ILE A 107 12.08 11.43 -16.90
N ASP A 108 13.01 12.14 -17.55
CA ASP A 108 13.27 13.57 -17.27
C ASP A 108 12.02 14.39 -17.61
N PRO A 109 11.55 15.35 -16.78
CA PRO A 109 12.19 15.94 -15.59
C PRO A 109 11.66 15.44 -14.24
N ILE A 110 10.94 14.33 -14.19
CA ILE A 110 10.26 13.90 -12.98
C ILE A 110 11.21 13.12 -12.08
N THR A 111 11.57 13.69 -10.93
CA THR A 111 12.31 12.98 -9.90
C THR A 111 11.34 12.24 -9.00
N CYS A 112 11.14 10.95 -9.27
CA CYS A 112 10.52 10.05 -8.29
C CYS A 112 11.53 9.64 -7.22
N VAL A 113 11.04 9.48 -6.00
CA VAL A 113 11.79 8.86 -4.90
C VAL A 113 10.94 7.78 -4.25
N VAL A 114 11.57 6.81 -3.60
CA VAL A 114 10.83 5.81 -2.83
C VAL A 114 10.14 6.50 -1.65
N GLY A 115 8.83 6.33 -1.54
CA GLY A 115 8.02 6.79 -0.40
C GLY A 115 7.77 5.68 0.61
N TRP A 116 7.59 4.44 0.13
CA TRP A 116 7.40 3.26 0.97
C TRP A 116 8.14 2.06 0.42
N ASP A 117 8.67 1.23 1.32
CA ASP A 117 9.03 -0.15 1.03
C ASP A 117 7.79 -1.03 1.20
N MET A 118 7.71 -2.13 0.46
CA MET A 118 6.56 -3.03 0.41
C MET A 118 6.95 -4.50 0.56
N ASP A 119 6.16 -5.22 1.35
CA ASP A 119 6.11 -6.68 1.37
C ASP A 119 4.67 -7.14 1.11
N GLY A 120 4.48 -8.05 0.17
CA GLY A 120 3.18 -8.57 -0.23
C GLY A 120 3.01 -10.06 0.02
N GLN A 121 1.78 -10.47 0.29
CA GLN A 121 1.36 -11.87 0.38
C GLN A 121 0.13 -12.09 -0.50
N PRO A 122 0.04 -13.23 -1.21
CA PRO A 122 -1.09 -13.48 -2.09
C PRO A 122 -2.36 -13.64 -1.26
N GLY A 123 -3.49 -13.21 -1.83
CA GLY A 123 -4.78 -13.36 -1.20
C GLY A 123 -5.92 -13.01 -2.13
N ALA A 124 -7.09 -12.83 -1.53
CA ALA A 124 -8.30 -12.44 -2.21
C ALA A 124 -9.07 -11.41 -1.36
N ALA A 125 -9.85 -10.56 -2.00
CA ALA A 125 -10.75 -9.65 -1.29
C ALA A 125 -11.98 -9.34 -2.12
N LYS A 126 -13.05 -8.91 -1.44
CA LYS A 126 -14.30 -8.54 -2.08
C LYS A 126 -14.39 -7.04 -2.27
N PHE A 127 -14.64 -6.58 -3.48
CA PHE A 127 -14.81 -5.16 -3.74
C PHE A 127 -16.09 -4.65 -3.08
N LEU A 128 -16.04 -3.48 -2.45
CA LEU A 128 -17.22 -2.82 -1.88
C LEU A 128 -17.63 -1.57 -2.66
N TYR A 129 -16.72 -0.60 -2.72
CA TYR A 129 -16.94 0.69 -3.36
C TYR A 129 -15.60 1.41 -3.53
N HIS A 130 -15.57 2.45 -4.34
CA HIS A 130 -14.46 3.40 -4.43
C HIS A 130 -14.90 4.84 -4.13
N ASP A 131 -16.19 5.16 -4.24
CA ASP A 131 -16.69 6.52 -4.16
C ASP A 131 -16.56 7.15 -2.76
N GLY A 132 -16.27 8.45 -2.75
CA GLY A 132 -16.44 9.31 -1.57
C GLY A 132 -15.22 9.53 -0.68
N VAL A 133 -14.18 8.70 -0.75
CA VAL A 133 -13.02 8.86 0.16
C VAL A 133 -11.71 9.10 -0.59
N ASN A 134 -11.44 8.44 -1.72
CA ASN A 134 -10.08 8.48 -2.29
C ASN A 134 -9.96 8.51 -3.84
N GLY A 135 -10.92 9.11 -4.56
CA GLY A 135 -10.86 9.17 -6.03
C GLY A 135 -11.03 7.80 -6.72
N ASN A 136 -10.50 7.64 -7.94
CA ASN A 136 -10.62 6.41 -8.75
C ASN A 136 -9.50 5.38 -8.48
N ASP A 137 -8.62 5.65 -7.50
CA ASP A 137 -7.35 4.93 -7.33
C ASP A 137 -7.32 4.08 -6.05
N HIS A 138 -8.17 4.36 -5.05
CA HIS A 138 -8.15 3.67 -3.75
C HIS A 138 -9.53 3.03 -3.43
N PRO A 139 -9.81 1.84 -4.00
CA PRO A 139 -11.03 1.07 -3.70
C PRO A 139 -11.04 0.56 -2.26
N VAL A 140 -12.21 0.38 -1.67
CA VAL A 140 -12.41 -0.27 -0.38
C VAL A 140 -12.75 -1.74 -0.57
N TRP A 141 -11.98 -2.60 0.10
CA TRP A 141 -12.09 -4.05 0.04
C TRP A 141 -12.57 -4.65 1.36
N MET A 142 -13.50 -5.59 1.26
CA MET A 142 -13.90 -6.45 2.37
C MET A 142 -13.00 -7.67 2.43
N VAL A 143 -12.44 -7.88 3.62
CA VAL A 143 -11.63 -9.05 3.96
C VAL A 143 -12.19 -9.71 5.22
N ASN A 144 -11.84 -10.97 5.45
CA ASN A 144 -12.20 -11.70 6.65
C ASN A 144 -11.11 -11.53 7.71
N ARG A 145 -11.55 -11.33 8.96
CA ARG A 145 -10.64 -11.31 10.13
C ARG A 145 -10.45 -12.70 10.74
N ALA A 146 -11.42 -13.59 10.57
CA ALA A 146 -11.44 -14.90 11.20
C ALA A 146 -10.60 -15.92 10.40
N GLU A 147 -10.46 -17.14 10.94
CA GLU A 147 -9.69 -18.23 10.34
C GLU A 147 -10.18 -18.58 8.93
N GLU A 148 -9.28 -19.13 8.11
CA GLU A 148 -9.52 -19.51 6.69
C GLU A 148 -10.81 -20.32 6.50
N ALA A 149 -11.10 -21.26 7.41
CA ALA A 149 -12.29 -22.11 7.36
C ALA A 149 -13.62 -21.33 7.47
N SER A 150 -13.58 -20.07 7.88
CA SER A 150 -14.75 -19.19 8.02
C SER A 150 -14.82 -18.08 6.96
N ALA A 151 -13.82 -18.01 6.08
CA ALA A 151 -13.78 -17.00 5.03
C ALA A 151 -14.86 -17.27 3.96
N PRO A 152 -15.48 -16.21 3.38
CA PRO A 152 -16.44 -16.39 2.28
C PRO A 152 -15.83 -17.05 1.04
N ALA A 153 -14.53 -16.90 0.84
CA ALA A 153 -13.74 -17.57 -0.20
C ALA A 153 -12.30 -17.79 0.28
N PRO A 154 -11.56 -18.74 -0.33
CA PRO A 154 -10.16 -18.97 -0.01
C PRO A 154 -9.30 -17.71 -0.18
N GLY A 155 -8.33 -17.50 0.71
CA GLY A 155 -7.40 -16.38 0.66
C GLY A 155 -7.97 -15.04 1.09
N MET A 156 -9.23 -14.97 1.55
CA MET A 156 -9.82 -13.73 2.07
C MET A 156 -9.42 -13.39 3.50
N VAL A 157 -8.40 -14.03 4.07
CA VAL A 157 -7.95 -13.77 5.44
C VAL A 157 -6.68 -12.92 5.42
N ILE A 158 -6.66 -11.85 6.21
CA ILE A 158 -5.46 -11.02 6.37
C ILE A 158 -4.32 -11.90 6.89
N PRO A 159 -3.18 -12.01 6.18
CA PRO A 159 -2.09 -12.89 6.59
C PRO A 159 -1.54 -12.49 7.96
N GLN A 160 -1.14 -13.51 8.74
CA GLN A 160 -0.57 -13.35 10.07
C GLN A 160 0.70 -14.21 10.20
N PRO A 161 1.76 -13.72 10.86
CA PRO A 161 1.89 -12.41 11.50
C PRO A 161 2.02 -11.26 10.50
N GLY A 162 1.69 -10.03 10.90
CA GLY A 162 1.85 -8.86 10.03
C GLY A 162 0.88 -7.71 10.28
N TYR A 163 1.07 -6.63 9.52
CA TYR A 163 0.25 -5.41 9.57
C TYR A 163 -0.25 -4.98 8.18
N TYR A 164 -0.68 -5.93 7.35
CA TYR A 164 -1.20 -5.64 6.01
C TYR A 164 -2.35 -4.62 6.10
N SER A 165 -2.16 -3.45 5.51
CA SER A 165 -3.08 -2.31 5.56
C SER A 165 -3.71 -2.01 4.19
N HIS A 166 -3.10 -2.52 3.12
CA HIS A 166 -3.55 -2.31 1.76
C HIS A 166 -3.81 -3.64 1.06
N TYR A 167 -4.83 -3.70 0.23
CA TYR A 167 -5.10 -4.79 -0.69
C TYR A 167 -5.16 -4.26 -2.12
N HIS A 168 -4.51 -4.96 -3.03
CA HIS A 168 -4.58 -4.63 -4.44
C HIS A 168 -4.84 -5.86 -5.31
N TRP A 169 -5.69 -5.71 -6.32
CA TRP A 169 -6.15 -6.80 -7.17
C TRP A 169 -5.30 -6.93 -8.44
N ILE A 170 -5.27 -8.12 -9.01
CA ILE A 170 -4.64 -8.41 -10.30
C ILE A 170 -5.67 -8.38 -11.45
N THR A 171 -5.19 -8.13 -12.67
CA THR A 171 -5.99 -8.21 -13.90
C THR A 171 -5.47 -9.32 -14.83
N THR A 172 -6.13 -9.51 -15.96
CA THR A 172 -5.69 -10.48 -16.98
C THR A 172 -4.38 -10.07 -17.69
N THR A 173 -3.95 -8.82 -17.54
CA THR A 173 -2.68 -8.30 -18.06
C THR A 173 -1.56 -8.28 -17.02
N SER A 174 -1.83 -8.76 -15.80
CA SER A 174 -0.83 -8.94 -14.75
C SER A 174 0.24 -9.97 -15.15
N THR A 175 1.45 -9.84 -14.58
CA THR A 175 2.48 -10.89 -14.63
C THR A 175 2.33 -11.94 -13.51
N ASP A 176 1.28 -11.85 -12.69
CA ASP A 176 0.93 -12.88 -11.72
C ASP A 176 0.55 -14.20 -12.42
N PRO A 177 1.04 -15.38 -11.96
CA PRO A 177 0.64 -16.68 -12.51
C PRO A 177 -0.88 -16.94 -12.50
N ARG A 178 -1.63 -16.25 -11.63
CA ARG A 178 -3.08 -16.33 -11.53
C ARG A 178 -3.83 -15.45 -12.54
N ALA A 179 -3.14 -14.60 -13.32
CA ALA A 179 -3.74 -13.65 -14.25
C ALA A 179 -4.75 -14.29 -15.22
N ALA A 180 -4.45 -15.48 -15.73
CA ALA A 180 -5.31 -16.21 -16.66
C ALA A 180 -6.66 -16.66 -16.06
N MET A 181 -6.78 -16.68 -14.72
CA MET A 181 -7.98 -17.08 -14.00
C MET A 181 -8.80 -15.89 -13.48
N VAL A 182 -8.34 -14.65 -13.69
CA VAL A 182 -9.01 -13.45 -13.19
C VAL A 182 -10.40 -13.34 -13.83
N PRO A 183 -11.48 -13.26 -13.03
CA PRO A 183 -12.82 -13.06 -13.55
C PRO A 183 -12.94 -11.74 -14.33
N ALA A 184 -13.76 -11.72 -15.38
CA ALA A 184 -14.00 -10.51 -16.17
C ALA A 184 -14.57 -9.34 -15.35
N THR A 185 -15.18 -9.62 -14.20
CA THR A 185 -15.65 -8.63 -13.23
C THR A 185 -14.51 -7.95 -12.46
N CYS A 186 -13.41 -8.64 -12.22
CA CYS A 186 -12.19 -8.13 -11.58
C CYS A 186 -11.18 -7.54 -12.57
N ASP A 187 -11.25 -7.94 -13.84
CA ASP A 187 -10.38 -7.45 -14.92
C ASP A 187 -10.69 -5.99 -15.30
N LYS A 188 -10.21 -5.05 -14.48
CA LYS A 188 -10.50 -3.61 -14.58
C LYS A 188 -9.22 -2.80 -14.37
N ASN A 189 -9.09 -1.72 -15.13
CA ASN A 189 -7.92 -0.85 -15.11
C ASN A 189 -7.87 0.07 -13.88
N ASN A 190 -9.03 0.37 -13.28
CA ASN A 190 -9.13 1.24 -12.10
C ASN A 190 -10.40 0.91 -11.28
N ALA A 191 -10.49 1.52 -10.09
CA ALA A 191 -11.58 1.26 -9.15
C ALA A 191 -12.94 1.78 -9.64
N GLY A 192 -12.96 2.87 -10.41
CA GLY A 192 -14.19 3.39 -11.03
C GLY A 192 -14.89 2.35 -11.90
N GLN A 193 -14.11 1.64 -12.71
CA GLN A 193 -14.62 0.56 -13.57
C GLN A 193 -15.12 -0.67 -12.78
N LEU A 194 -14.67 -0.89 -11.54
CA LEU A 194 -15.24 -1.92 -10.66
C LEU A 194 -16.64 -1.50 -10.18
N GLN A 195 -16.82 -0.21 -9.86
CA GLN A 195 -18.09 0.32 -9.35
C GLN A 195 -19.16 0.50 -10.44
N ASP A 196 -18.77 0.77 -11.68
CA ASP A 196 -19.71 0.98 -12.80
C ASP A 196 -20.41 -0.32 -13.28
N GLN A 197 -20.13 -1.47 -12.67
CA GLN A 197 -20.76 -2.75 -13.03
C GLN A 197 -22.18 -2.88 -12.47
N ALA A 198 -23.04 -3.62 -13.16
CA ALA A 198 -24.41 -3.93 -12.73
C ALA A 198 -24.63 -5.47 -12.63
N PRO A 199 -25.18 -5.99 -11.51
CA PRO A 199 -25.23 -5.33 -10.20
C PRO A 199 -23.80 -4.91 -9.82
N THR A 200 -23.63 -3.85 -9.00
CA THR A 200 -22.31 -3.37 -8.54
C THR A 200 -21.42 -4.57 -8.20
N ALA A 201 -20.10 -4.52 -8.39
CA ALA A 201 -19.20 -5.62 -8.02
C ALA A 201 -19.19 -5.95 -6.50
N VAL A 202 -20.15 -5.41 -5.74
CA VAL A 202 -20.62 -5.96 -4.46
C VAL A 202 -20.99 -7.42 -4.67
N ASP A 203 -20.12 -8.29 -4.18
CA ASP A 203 -20.22 -9.76 -4.11
C ASP A 203 -19.12 -10.50 -4.87
N GLU A 204 -18.34 -9.79 -5.70
CA GLU A 204 -17.22 -10.44 -6.38
C GLU A 204 -15.94 -10.43 -5.54
N VAL A 205 -15.34 -11.62 -5.46
CA VAL A 205 -14.05 -11.86 -4.84
C VAL A 205 -12.99 -11.81 -5.94
N CYS A 206 -12.08 -10.87 -5.84
CA CYS A 206 -10.96 -10.72 -6.75
C CYS A 206 -9.69 -11.23 -6.10
N ASP A 207 -8.89 -11.97 -6.85
CA ASP A 207 -7.54 -12.35 -6.45
C ASP A 207 -6.59 -11.16 -6.50
N GLY A 208 -5.54 -11.23 -5.70
CA GLY A 208 -4.60 -10.13 -5.54
C GLY A 208 -3.61 -10.36 -4.41
N TRP A 209 -3.27 -9.26 -3.76
CA TRP A 209 -2.16 -9.19 -2.81
C TRP A 209 -2.50 -8.28 -1.64
N PHE A 210 -2.27 -8.80 -0.44
CA PHE A 210 -2.18 -8.02 0.78
C PHE A 210 -0.80 -7.38 0.85
N LEU A 211 -0.74 -6.05 0.99
CA LEU A 211 0.50 -5.29 1.06
C LEU A 211 0.70 -4.72 2.47
N GLN A 212 1.86 -5.00 3.03
CA GLN A 212 2.46 -4.24 4.13
C GLN A 212 3.30 -3.15 3.54
N ILE A 213 3.11 -1.94 4.04
CA ILE A 213 3.83 -0.77 3.58
C ILE A 213 4.56 -0.09 4.73
N HIS A 214 5.80 0.30 4.47
CA HIS A 214 6.68 0.93 5.43
C HIS A 214 7.17 2.26 4.85
N ALA A 215 6.68 3.36 5.40
CA ALA A 215 7.12 4.68 4.97
C ALA A 215 8.60 4.88 5.32
N VAL A 216 9.37 5.35 4.35
CA VAL A 216 10.84 5.40 4.47
C VAL A 216 11.33 6.72 5.07
N THR A 217 10.45 7.72 5.09
CA THR A 217 10.70 9.07 5.62
C THR A 217 9.37 9.74 6.00
N ASP A 218 9.45 10.89 6.66
CA ASP A 218 8.29 11.71 7.00
C ASP A 218 7.89 12.61 5.82
N PHE A 219 6.59 12.67 5.51
CA PHE A 219 6.00 13.57 4.50
C PHE A 219 4.49 13.71 4.71
N ALA A 220 3.87 14.68 4.04
CA ALA A 220 2.42 14.81 3.96
C ALA A 220 1.95 14.28 2.60
N PHE A 221 1.19 13.20 2.61
CA PHE A 221 0.75 12.52 1.40
C PHE A 221 -0.57 13.09 0.91
N GLU A 222 -0.55 13.69 -0.28
CA GLU A 222 -1.74 14.10 -1.01
C GLU A 222 -2.30 12.90 -1.76
N HIS A 223 -3.43 12.39 -1.28
CA HIS A 223 -4.10 11.25 -1.89
C HIS A 223 -5.60 11.38 -1.71
N GLY A 224 -6.36 11.10 -2.78
CA GLY A 224 -7.82 11.00 -2.63
C GLY A 224 -8.56 12.32 -2.37
N GLY A 225 -7.87 13.46 -2.45
CA GLY A 225 -8.40 14.77 -2.00
C GLY A 225 -8.11 15.06 -0.53
N GLU A 226 -7.41 14.17 0.18
CA GLU A 226 -6.95 14.35 1.54
C GLU A 226 -5.43 14.62 1.58
N VAL A 227 -4.98 15.20 2.70
CA VAL A 227 -3.56 15.35 3.03
C VAL A 227 -3.30 14.58 4.33
N ILE A 228 -2.53 13.51 4.23
CA ILE A 228 -2.31 12.56 5.32
C ILE A 228 -0.86 12.70 5.80
N PRO A 229 -0.61 13.15 7.04
CA PRO A 229 0.74 13.13 7.60
C PRO A 229 1.21 11.67 7.76
N VAL A 230 2.30 11.34 7.06
CA VAL A 230 2.98 10.05 7.10
C VAL A 230 4.28 10.20 7.89
N ARG A 231 4.56 9.22 8.74
CA ARG A 231 5.80 9.12 9.52
C ARG A 231 6.57 7.90 9.10
N ALA A 232 7.89 7.97 9.12
CA ALA A 232 8.75 6.82 8.88
C ALA A 232 8.35 5.67 9.82
N GLY A 233 8.15 4.48 9.27
CA GLY A 233 7.57 3.35 9.98
C GLY A 233 6.37 2.72 9.29
N GLU A 234 5.75 1.79 9.99
CA GLU A 234 4.54 1.08 9.54
C GLU A 234 3.45 2.10 9.14
N ASP A 235 2.92 1.97 7.93
CA ASP A 235 1.86 2.84 7.46
C ASP A 235 0.52 2.10 7.40
N LEU A 236 -0.32 2.43 8.39
CA LEU A 236 -1.66 1.86 8.56
C LEU A 236 -2.76 2.87 8.25
N ARG A 237 -2.40 4.01 7.65
CA ARG A 237 -3.32 5.14 7.47
C ARG A 237 -3.41 5.60 6.03
N SER A 238 -2.29 5.85 5.37
CA SER A 238 -2.31 6.59 4.11
C SER A 238 -2.77 5.75 2.91
N HIS A 239 -2.62 4.42 3.01
CA HIS A 239 -3.09 3.46 2.01
C HIS A 239 -4.11 2.46 2.58
N LEU A 240 -4.67 2.73 3.77
CA LEU A 240 -5.65 1.85 4.37
C LEU A 240 -6.88 1.76 3.46
N ASN A 241 -7.13 0.58 2.91
CA ASN A 241 -8.23 0.37 1.98
C ASN A 241 -9.01 -0.93 2.26
N MET A 242 -8.76 -1.55 3.42
CA MET A 242 -9.40 -2.78 3.84
C MET A 242 -10.36 -2.53 5.01
N VAL A 243 -11.51 -3.17 4.94
CA VAL A 243 -12.45 -3.29 6.05
C VAL A 243 -12.70 -4.76 6.35
N THR A 244 -12.87 -5.09 7.62
CA THR A 244 -13.17 -6.45 8.03
C THR A 244 -14.67 -6.62 8.23
N ASN A 245 -15.21 -7.75 7.76
CA ASN A 245 -16.54 -8.17 8.18
C ASN A 245 -16.44 -8.97 9.48
N TYR A 246 -17.33 -8.71 10.44
CA TYR A 246 -17.55 -9.61 11.56
C TYR A 246 -18.43 -10.75 11.06
N ASN A 247 -17.89 -11.97 11.11
CA ASN A 247 -18.53 -13.25 10.80
C ASN A 247 -20.07 -13.18 10.94
N GLN A 248 -20.78 -12.84 9.86
CA GLN A 248 -22.23 -12.73 9.88
C GLN A 248 -22.83 -14.11 9.65
N THR A 249 -23.11 -14.80 10.75
CA THR A 249 -24.12 -15.85 10.74
C THR A 249 -25.51 -15.19 10.82
N PRO A 250 -26.51 -15.56 9.98
CA PRO A 250 -26.50 -15.60 8.52
C PRO A 250 -26.72 -14.20 7.88
N VAL A 251 -26.30 -14.09 6.61
CA VAL A 251 -26.45 -12.98 5.64
C VAL A 251 -27.49 -11.92 6.04
N VAL A 252 -27.02 -10.77 6.55
CA VAL A 252 -27.82 -9.54 6.45
C VAL A 252 -27.62 -9.02 5.04
N PRO A 253 -28.68 -8.92 4.21
CA PRO A 253 -28.57 -8.31 2.89
C PRO A 253 -28.00 -6.91 3.04
N ILE A 254 -26.86 -6.64 2.40
CA ILE A 254 -26.35 -5.27 2.27
C ILE A 254 -27.34 -4.54 1.37
N THR A 255 -28.25 -3.77 1.97
CA THR A 255 -29.15 -2.91 1.22
C THR A 255 -28.37 -1.67 0.85
N PRO A 256 -28.11 -1.38 -0.44
CA PRO A 256 -27.41 -0.17 -0.83
C PRO A 256 -28.20 1.04 -0.34
N THR A 257 -27.64 1.84 0.56
CA THR A 257 -28.31 3.02 1.13
C THR A 257 -28.33 4.24 0.20
N ARG A 258 -27.99 4.09 -1.08
CA ARG A 258 -27.99 5.20 -2.03
C ARG A 258 -29.08 5.00 -3.07
N GLU A 259 -30.33 5.30 -2.67
CA GLU A 259 -31.33 5.72 -3.65
C GLU A 259 -30.81 7.02 -4.27
N GLY A 260 -30.65 7.02 -5.59
CA GLY A 260 -30.24 8.19 -6.36
C GLY A 260 -31.22 9.34 -6.17
N GLY A 261 -30.92 10.22 -5.23
CA GLY A 261 -31.49 11.55 -5.17
C GLY A 261 -30.94 12.37 -6.32
N GLY A 262 -31.69 12.43 -7.42
CA GLY A 262 -31.45 13.39 -8.49
C GLY A 262 -31.60 14.81 -7.97
N HIS A 263 -30.57 15.62 -8.18
CA HIS A 263 -30.63 17.07 -8.22
C HIS A 263 -30.08 17.53 -9.56
#